data_AF-A0A011Q863-F1
#
_entry.id   AF-A0A011Q863-F1
#
_cell.length_a   1.000
_cell.length_b   1.000
_cell.length_c   1.000
_cell.angle_alpha   90.00
_cell.angle_beta   90.00
_cell.angle_gamma   90.00
#
_symmetry.space_group_name_H-M   'P 1'
#
loop_
_entity.id
_entity.type
_entity.pdbx_description
1 polymer ?
#
loop_
_entity_poly.entity_id
_entity_poly.type
_entity_poly.pdbx_seq_one_letter_code
_entity_poly.pdbx_strand_id
1 'polypeptide(L)'
;MMQSRGVDLSAHRASQLTRELLRWAELVLVMEPHHRDAVLALDPAARGKTFLLGHWTNTEIPDPYRRGDEAHAEALRLIEAAVEPWVTKLG
;
A
#
# COMPACT_ATOMS: atom_id res chain seq x y z
N MET A 1 -17.25 -3.94 -6.66
CA MET A 1 -16.34 -4.80 -5.87
C MET A 1 -16.14 -4.32 -4.43
N MET A 2 -15.68 -3.10 -4.15
CA MET A 2 -15.43 -2.67 -2.75
C MET A 2 -16.72 -2.39 -1.96
N GLN A 3 -17.69 -1.70 -2.57
CA GLN A 3 -19.00 -1.46 -1.96
C GLN A 3 -19.75 -2.76 -1.62
N SER A 4 -19.66 -3.78 -2.48
CA SER A 4 -20.24 -5.12 -2.21
C SER A 4 -19.57 -5.85 -1.04
N ARG A 5 -18.41 -5.37 -0.58
CA ARG A 5 -17.69 -5.86 0.60
C ARG A 5 -17.80 -4.89 1.79
N GLY A 6 -18.72 -3.92 1.70
CA GLY A 6 -18.95 -2.94 2.77
C GLY A 6 -17.89 -1.85 2.90
N VAL A 7 -16.95 -1.75 1.95
CA VAL A 7 -15.89 -0.72 1.95
C VAL A 7 -16.31 0.44 1.06
N ASP A 8 -16.60 1.59 1.68
CA ASP A 8 -16.87 2.84 0.96
C ASP A 8 -15.58 3.58 0.62
N LEU A 9 -15.33 3.76 -0.67
CA LEU A 9 -14.20 4.53 -1.20
C LEU A 9 -14.63 5.89 -1.78
N SER A 10 -15.90 6.29 -1.64
CA SER A 10 -16.45 7.52 -2.25
C SER A 10 -15.77 8.80 -1.78
N ALA A 11 -15.27 8.82 -0.54
CA ALA A 11 -14.53 9.93 0.05
C ALA A 11 -13.04 9.94 -0.35
N HIS A 12 -12.52 8.86 -0.93
CA HIS A 12 -11.11 8.79 -1.31
C HIS A 12 -10.77 9.84 -2.37
N ARG A 13 -9.65 10.54 -2.18
CA ARG A 13 -9.08 11.47 -3.15
C ARG A 13 -7.61 11.12 -3.31
N ALA A 14 -7.18 10.92 -4.56
CA ALA A 14 -5.77 10.77 -4.86
C ALA A 14 -5.02 12.01 -4.35
N SER A 15 -3.92 11.79 -3.63
CA SER A 15 -3.10 12.84 -3.07
C SER A 15 -1.64 12.61 -3.45
N GLN A 16 -0.94 13.70 -3.73
CA GLN A 16 0.48 13.64 -4.02
C GLN A 16 1.25 13.37 -2.73
N LEU A 17 2.17 12.40 -2.76
CA LEU A 17 3.08 12.17 -1.65
C LEU A 17 4.01 13.37 -1.45
N THR A 18 4.08 13.87 -0.22
CA THR A 18 4.95 15.00 0.17
C THR A 18 5.92 14.60 1.29
N ARG A 19 7.01 15.35 1.45
CA ARG A 19 7.95 15.17 2.58
C ARG A 19 7.27 15.36 3.93
N GLU A 20 6.29 16.26 4.01
CA GLU A 20 5.52 16.50 5.24
C GLU A 20 4.73 15.25 5.65
N LEU A 21 4.00 14.64 4.71
CA LEU A 21 3.29 13.38 4.94
C LEU A 21 4.24 12.27 5.36
N LEU A 22 5.39 12.15 4.68
CA LEU A 22 6.42 11.16 5.03
C LEU A 22 6.96 11.37 6.44
N ARG A 23 7.17 12.61 6.88
CA ARG A 23 7.68 12.92 8.22
C ARG A 23 6.64 12.68 9.30
N TRP A 24 5.38 13.01 9.01
CA TRP A 24 4.24 12.79 9.91
C TRP A 24 3.97 11.29 10.16
N ALA A 25 4.04 10.45 9.14
CA ALA A 25 3.72 9.04 9.26
C ALA A 25 4.77 8.28 10.10
N GLU A 26 4.34 7.42 11.03
CA GLU A 26 5.23 6.52 11.78
C GLU A 26 5.57 5.25 10.99
N LEU A 27 4.70 4.88 10.03
CA LEU A 27 4.84 3.74 9.14
C LEU A 27 4.36 4.11 7.74
N VAL A 28 5.12 3.73 6.71
CA VAL A 28 4.78 3.91 5.30
C VAL A 28 4.77 2.53 4.62
N LEU A 29 3.62 2.14 4.07
CA LEU A 29 3.46 0.88 3.35
C LEU A 29 3.30 1.16 1.86
N VAL A 30 4.16 0.57 1.04
CA VAL A 30 4.15 0.72 -0.42
C VAL A 30 3.85 -0.60 -1.11
N MET A 31 3.31 -0.56 -2.33
CA MET A 31 2.87 -1.77 -3.04
C MET A 31 4.01 -2.53 -3.74
N GLU A 32 5.00 -1.79 -4.25
CA GLU A 32 6.06 -2.34 -5.12
C GLU A 32 7.43 -1.75 -4.77
N PRO A 33 8.55 -2.44 -5.06
CA PRO A 33 9.89 -1.98 -4.70
C PRO A 33 10.24 -0.58 -5.22
N HIS A 34 9.82 -0.26 -6.46
CA HIS A 34 10.12 1.03 -7.07
C HIS A 34 9.42 2.20 -6.36
N HIS A 35 8.28 1.97 -5.71
CA HIS A 35 7.61 2.97 -4.86
C HIS A 35 8.47 3.30 -3.63
N ARG A 36 9.13 2.30 -3.03
CA ARG A 36 10.07 2.54 -1.93
C ARG A 36 11.22 3.41 -2.40
N ASP A 37 11.77 3.13 -3.59
CA ASP A 37 12.86 3.91 -4.14
C ASP A 37 12.43 5.37 -4.39
N ALA A 38 11.20 5.60 -4.86
CA ALA A 38 10.62 6.93 -5.00
C ALA A 38 10.44 7.66 -3.64
N VAL A 39 9.99 6.95 -2.60
CA VAL A 39 9.91 7.48 -1.23
C VAL A 39 11.30 7.90 -0.74
N LEU A 40 12.32 7.06 -0.95
CA LEU A 40 13.69 7.35 -0.50
C LEU A 40 14.35 8.47 -1.30
N ALA A 41 14.04 8.60 -2.59
CA ALA A 41 14.45 9.74 -3.39
C ALA A 41 13.82 11.04 -2.86
N LEU A 42 12.58 10.97 -2.38
CA LEU A 42 11.87 12.12 -1.81
C LEU A 42 12.36 12.47 -0.39
N ASP A 43 12.52 11.52 0.52
CA ASP A 43 13.11 11.75 1.84
C ASP A 43 13.89 10.51 2.31
N PRO A 44 15.24 10.53 2.25
CA PRO A 44 16.06 9.40 2.67
C PRO A 44 15.86 8.99 4.14
N ALA A 45 15.42 9.90 5.00
CA ALA A 45 15.15 9.62 6.41
C ALA A 45 13.96 8.67 6.61
N ALA A 46 13.10 8.49 5.61
CA ALA A 46 11.95 7.59 5.67
C ALA A 46 12.33 6.10 5.58
N ARG A 47 13.61 5.74 5.33
CA ARG A 47 14.05 4.35 5.11
C ARG A 47 13.68 3.39 6.23
N GLY A 48 13.88 3.79 7.48
CA GLY A 48 13.62 2.91 8.63
C GLY A 48 12.14 2.59 8.86
N LYS A 49 11.24 3.36 8.22
CA LYS A 49 9.79 3.26 8.39
C LYS A 49 9.02 2.95 7.11
N THR A 50 9.72 2.67 6.00
CA THR A 50 9.09 2.38 4.71
C THR A 50 9.25 0.91 4.36
N PHE A 51 8.13 0.20 4.20
CA PHE A 51 8.09 -1.24 3.94
C PHE A 51 7.16 -1.57 2.78
N LEU A 52 7.36 -2.72 2.15
CA LEU A 52 6.38 -3.28 1.22
C LEU A 52 5.17 -3.76 2.00
N LEU A 53 3.97 -3.58 1.45
CA LEU A 53 2.75 -4.11 2.05
C LEU A 53 2.86 -5.64 2.21
N GLY A 54 3.36 -6.35 1.19
CA GLY A 54 3.62 -7.79 1.25
C GLY A 54 4.92 -8.20 1.97
N HIS A 55 5.51 -7.36 2.81
CA HIS A 55 6.78 -7.65 3.49
C HIS A 55 6.78 -8.98 4.26
N TRP A 56 5.70 -9.25 5.00
CA TRP A 56 5.59 -10.44 5.86
C TRP A 56 5.21 -11.72 5.09
N THR A 57 4.58 -11.56 3.93
CA THR A 57 4.10 -12.68 3.10
C THR A 57 4.99 -12.95 1.89
N ASN A 58 6.05 -12.14 1.70
CA ASN A 58 6.90 -12.14 0.51
C ASN A 58 6.07 -12.09 -0.79
N THR A 59 5.07 -11.22 -0.82
CA THR A 59 4.09 -11.10 -1.92
C THR A 59 4.25 -9.76 -2.61
N GLU A 60 4.35 -9.78 -3.95
CA GLU A 60 4.22 -8.58 -4.76
C GLU A 60 2.75 -8.33 -5.11
N ILE A 61 2.33 -7.06 -5.04
CA ILE A 61 0.96 -6.65 -5.32
C ILE A 61 1.00 -5.85 -6.62
N PRO A 62 0.65 -6.46 -7.76
CA PRO A 62 0.75 -5.81 -9.06
C PRO A 62 -0.34 -4.74 -9.20
N ASP A 63 -0.01 -3.65 -9.90
CA ASP A 63 -0.99 -2.63 -10.26
C ASP A 63 -2.12 -3.18 -11.17
N PRO A 64 -3.39 -3.18 -10.70
CA PRO A 64 -4.53 -3.63 -11.51
C PRO A 64 -5.03 -2.57 -12.51
N TYR A 65 -4.43 -1.37 -12.54
CA TYR A 65 -4.92 -0.25 -13.32
C TYR A 65 -5.04 -0.61 -14.82
N ARG A 66 -6.25 -0.41 -15.36
CA ARG A 66 -6.65 -0.73 -16.75
C ARG A 66 -6.59 -2.21 -17.14
N ARG A 67 -6.56 -3.14 -16.18
CA ARG A 67 -6.48 -4.59 -16.44
C ARG A 67 -7.80 -5.36 -16.23
N GLY A 68 -8.93 -4.66 -16.13
CA GLY A 68 -10.25 -5.26 -15.94
C GLY A 68 -10.52 -5.74 -14.51
N ASP A 69 -11.71 -6.33 -14.30
CA ASP A 69 -12.21 -6.67 -12.96
C ASP A 69 -11.45 -7.83 -12.30
N GLU A 70 -11.00 -8.82 -13.08
CA GLU A 70 -10.24 -9.97 -12.55
C GLU A 70 -8.91 -9.53 -11.93
N ALA A 71 -8.19 -8.62 -12.59
CA ALA A 71 -6.94 -8.08 -12.07
C ALA A 71 -7.17 -7.27 -10.77
N HIS A 72 -8.27 -6.52 -10.69
CA HIS A 72 -8.65 -5.81 -9.46
C HIS A 72 -9.02 -6.78 -8.33
N ALA A 73 -9.72 -7.87 -8.63
CA ALA A 73 -10.06 -8.90 -7.65
C ALA A 73 -8.81 -9.61 -7.11
N GLU A 74 -7.85 -9.92 -7.99
CA GLU A 74 -6.59 -10.53 -7.57
C GLU A 74 -5.74 -9.57 -6.74
N ALA A 75 -5.60 -8.30 -7.17
CA ALA A 75 -4.89 -7.29 -6.39
C ALA A 75 -5.51 -7.11 -5.00
N LEU A 76 -6.85 -7.08 -4.91
CA LEU A 76 -7.55 -7.03 -3.63
C LEU A 76 -7.22 -8.25 -2.75
N ARG A 77 -7.31 -9.47 -3.30
CA ARG A 77 -6.99 -10.70 -2.56
C ARG A 77 -5.57 -10.67 -1.99
N LEU A 78 -4.60 -10.18 -2.77
CA LEU A 78 -3.21 -10.03 -2.34
C LEU A 78 -3.05 -8.97 -1.25
N ILE A 79 -3.75 -7.82 -1.38
CA ILE A 79 -3.78 -6.76 -0.35
C ILE A 79 -4.29 -7.31 0.97
N GLU A 80 -5.40 -8.06 0.96
CA GLU A 80 -5.99 -8.59 2.19
C GLU A 80 -5.07 -9.58 2.90
N ALA A 81 -4.50 -10.52 2.16
CA ALA A 81 -3.54 -11.47 2.70
C ALA A 81 -2.29 -10.78 3.26
N ALA A 82 -1.86 -9.68 2.62
CA ALA A 82 -0.69 -8.91 3.05
C ALA A 82 -0.97 -8.04 4.29
N VAL A 83 -2.20 -7.55 4.47
CA VAL A 83 -2.60 -6.71 5.62
C VAL A 83 -2.69 -7.52 6.92
N GLU A 84 -3.13 -8.78 6.87
CA GLU A 84 -3.38 -9.59 8.06
C GLU A 84 -2.16 -9.70 9.01
N PRO A 85 -0.93 -10.00 8.53
CA PRO A 85 0.24 -10.00 9.38
C PRO A 85 0.57 -8.61 9.96
N TRP A 86 0.31 -7.52 9.23
CA TRP A 86 0.56 -6.17 9.75
C TRP A 86 -0.34 -5.86 10.95
N VAL A 87 -1.63 -6.20 10.88
CA VAL A 87 -2.56 -6.04 12.00
C VAL A 87 -2.05 -6.78 13.24
N THR A 88 -1.57 -8.01 13.05
CA THR A 88 -1.01 -8.83 14.15
C THR A 88 0.29 -8.26 14.73
N LYS A 89 1.09 -7.53 13.94
CA LYS A 89 2.38 -6.97 14.39
C LYS A 89 2.25 -5.57 15.00
N LEU A 90 1.18 -4.85 14.68
CA LEU A 90 0.91 -3.50 15.16
C LEU A 90 -0.05 -3.47 16.36
N GLY A 91 -0.83 -4.54 16.57
CA GLY A 91 -1.63 -4.78 17.77
C GLY A 91 -0.84 -5.49 18.86
#